data_AF-A0A2V6KKD2-F1
#
_entry.id   AF-A0A2V6KKD2-F1
#
_cell.length_a   1.000
_cell.length_b   1.000
_cell.length_c   1.000
_cell.angle_alpha   90.00
_cell.angle_beta   90.00
_cell.angle_gamma   90.00
#
_symmetry.space_group_name_H-M   'P 1'
#
loop_
_entity.id
_entity.type
_entity.pdbx_description
1 polymer ?
#
loop_
_entity_poly.entity_id
_entity_poly.type
_entity_poly.pdbx_seq_one_letter_code
_entity_poly.pdbx_strand_id
1 'polypeptide(L)'
;MLHPTSRSQRFAFNPILIGGLILYVCAFAILLQRKGFDASGAVVVLIVFGIVFPLLAWASTRRAIPLSISVKPNKSQLIVLIGYIVVLSIYLVGGPQWIDQHLPSSWIDSARTRFLITLAKKLVVFVAIPFVIFRYGFGYKLRDFGIQRQGVRALRRSHLPVVLVVGGAFLIFQYFLSGGGASFRQGHFNRYQLVLGLPLCFIWLFIEAGLVEEFFFRALVQTRFAAAFKSELSGIVMMSLIFGLAHAPGFIFRHAGEVEGLGANPSALDAVAYCIVVLAVSGLAFGIVWARTKNLFAVMLIHAAGDLLPNFGGFVQTWL
;
A
#
# COMPACT_ATOMS: atom_id res chain seq x y z
N MET A 1 -42.47 11.00 12.89
CA MET A 1 -41.31 11.35 13.73
C MET A 1 -40.21 11.87 12.82
N LEU A 2 -39.87 13.14 13.00
CA LEU A 2 -39.03 13.92 12.09
C LEU A 2 -37.55 13.52 12.24
N HIS A 3 -36.92 13.22 11.10
CA HIS A 3 -35.46 13.13 10.99
C HIS A 3 -34.85 14.51 11.30
N PRO A 4 -33.85 14.61 12.20
CA PRO A 4 -33.10 15.84 12.33
C PRO A 4 -32.16 15.99 11.14
N THR A 5 -32.49 16.94 10.28
CA THR A 5 -31.63 17.49 9.24
C THR A 5 -30.43 18.22 9.84
N SER A 6 -29.25 17.94 9.29
CA SER A 6 -28.15 18.88 9.07
C SER A 6 -27.67 19.70 10.28
N ARG A 7 -26.77 19.12 11.09
CA ARG A 7 -25.79 19.94 11.81
C ARG A 7 -24.78 20.45 10.80
N SER A 8 -24.60 21.77 10.76
CA SER A 8 -23.50 22.44 10.08
C SER A 8 -22.17 21.76 10.41
N GLN A 9 -21.57 21.12 9.40
CA GLN A 9 -20.20 20.62 9.52
C GLN A 9 -19.26 21.82 9.52
N ARG A 10 -19.05 22.44 10.70
CA ARG A 10 -17.81 23.15 10.95
C ARG A 10 -16.68 22.19 10.58
N PHE A 11 -15.73 22.63 9.75
CA PHE A 11 -14.51 21.88 9.47
C PHE A 11 -13.93 21.41 10.82
N ALA A 12 -14.12 20.13 11.14
CA ALA A 12 -13.71 19.61 12.42
C ALA A 12 -12.18 19.55 12.41
N PHE A 13 -11.57 20.24 13.37
CA PHE A 13 -10.12 20.24 13.57
C PHE A 13 -9.63 18.79 13.73
N ASN A 14 -8.83 18.29 12.77
CA ASN A 14 -8.25 16.95 12.85
C ASN A 14 -6.73 17.08 13.11
N PRO A 15 -6.26 16.94 14.35
CA PRO A 15 -4.87 17.16 14.71
C PRO A 15 -3.92 16.19 14.00
N ILE A 16 -4.37 14.97 13.68
CA ILE A 16 -3.56 13.98 12.97
C ILE A 16 -3.32 14.41 11.51
N LEU A 17 -4.35 14.93 10.84
CA LEU A 17 -4.18 15.49 9.50
C LEU A 17 -3.20 16.68 9.52
N ILE A 18 -3.38 17.61 10.47
CA ILE A 18 -2.51 18.78 10.59
C ILE A 18 -1.07 18.35 10.86
N GLY A 19 -0.85 17.42 11.79
CA GLY A 19 0.47 16.85 12.05
C GLY A 19 1.08 16.18 10.81
N GLY A 20 0.29 15.41 10.06
CA GLY A 20 0.73 14.80 8.81
C GLY A 20 1.13 15.82 7.74
N LEU A 21 0.38 16.92 7.60
CA LEU A 21 0.69 18.01 6.68
C LEU A 21 1.96 18.77 7.11
N ILE A 22 2.13 19.05 8.40
CA ILE A 22 3.36 19.66 8.94
C ILE A 22 4.55 18.77 8.65
N LEU A 23 4.46 17.46 8.94
CA LEU A 23 5.51 16.49 8.66
C LEU A 23 5.85 16.47 7.16
N TYR A 24 4.85 16.49 6.28
CA TYR A 24 5.05 16.57 4.83
C TYR A 24 5.81 17.84 4.44
N VAL A 25 5.38 19.01 4.91
CA VAL A 25 6.02 20.30 4.57
C VAL A 25 7.46 20.34 5.09
N CYS A 26 7.71 19.89 6.32
CA CYS A 26 9.06 19.81 6.88
C CYS A 26 9.95 18.84 6.09
N ALA A 27 9.44 17.64 5.77
CA ALA A 27 10.16 16.65 4.97
C ALA A 27 10.49 17.19 3.56
N PHE A 28 9.54 17.87 2.92
CA PHE A 28 9.76 18.50 1.62
C PHE A 28 10.82 19.60 1.71
N ALA A 29 10.76 20.45 2.74
CA ALA A 29 11.75 21.50 2.97
C ALA A 29 13.17 20.94 3.18
N ILE A 30 13.30 19.80 3.86
CA ILE A 30 14.58 19.09 4.01
C ILE A 30 15.10 18.63 2.64
N LEU A 31 14.25 17.99 1.83
CA LEU A 31 14.66 17.51 0.50
C LEU A 31 15.04 18.63 -0.46
N LEU A 32 14.40 19.80 -0.36
CA LEU A 32 14.76 20.98 -1.17
C LEU A 32 16.18 21.49 -0.91
N GLN A 33 16.76 21.20 0.26
CA GLN A 33 18.15 21.57 0.56
C GLN A 33 19.16 20.63 -0.11
N ARG A 34 18.70 19.51 -0.66
CA ARG A 34 19.55 18.47 -1.23
C ARG A 34 19.84 18.76 -2.70
N LYS A 35 21.12 18.84 -3.05
CA LYS A 35 21.55 18.95 -4.45
C LYS A 35 21.10 17.71 -5.23
N GLY A 36 20.44 17.95 -6.37
CA GLY A 36 19.96 16.88 -7.27
C GLY A 36 18.59 16.30 -6.91
N PHE A 37 17.91 16.80 -5.87
CA PHE A 37 16.52 16.42 -5.63
C PHE A 37 15.59 17.02 -6.69
N ASP A 38 14.80 16.17 -7.35
CA ASP A 38 13.79 16.60 -8.31
C ASP A 38 12.51 17.08 -7.60
N ALA A 39 12.52 18.36 -7.20
CA ALA A 39 11.37 19.00 -6.59
C ALA A 39 10.14 19.00 -7.51
N SER A 40 10.34 19.09 -8.82
CA SER A 40 9.25 19.12 -9.79
C SER A 40 8.53 17.77 -9.87
N GLY A 41 9.29 16.68 -9.94
CA GLY A 41 8.77 15.31 -9.86
C GLY A 41 8.03 15.06 -8.56
N ALA A 42 8.56 15.51 -7.41
CA ALA A 42 7.88 15.37 -6.13
C ALA A 42 6.55 16.15 -6.06
N VAL A 43 6.47 17.34 -6.64
CA VAL A 43 5.20 18.10 -6.75
C VAL A 43 4.21 17.39 -7.67
N VAL A 44 4.67 16.82 -8.79
CA VAL A 44 3.82 16.00 -9.67
C VAL A 44 3.29 14.79 -8.92
N VAL A 45 4.12 14.10 -8.14
CA VAL A 45 3.71 13.00 -7.27
C VAL A 45 2.64 13.44 -6.27
N LEU A 46 2.81 14.59 -5.61
CA LEU A 46 1.80 15.14 -4.70
C LEU A 46 0.48 15.43 -5.41
N ILE A 47 0.51 16.05 -6.60
CA ILE A 47 -0.70 16.36 -7.37
C ILE A 47 -1.39 15.06 -7.78
N VAL A 48 -0.66 14.13 -8.37
CA VAL A 48 -1.21 12.89 -8.91
C VAL A 48 -1.71 11.98 -7.78
N PHE A 49 -0.84 11.62 -6.84
CA PHE A 49 -1.14 10.64 -5.79
C PHE A 49 -1.74 11.25 -4.53
N GLY A 50 -1.49 12.53 -4.25
CA GLY A 50 -2.08 13.24 -3.11
C GLY A 50 -3.41 13.91 -3.40
N ILE A 51 -3.74 14.20 -4.67
CA ILE A 51 -4.98 14.90 -5.03
C ILE A 51 -5.80 14.11 -6.05
N VAL A 52 -5.28 13.87 -7.27
CA VAL A 52 -6.06 13.29 -8.38
C VAL A 52 -6.57 11.88 -8.06
N PHE A 53 -5.69 10.94 -7.71
CA PHE A 53 -6.08 9.57 -7.36
C PHE A 53 -6.99 9.51 -6.13
N PRO A 54 -6.72 10.24 -5.03
CA PRO A 54 -7.64 10.36 -3.89
C PRO A 54 -9.04 10.88 -4.27
N LEU A 55 -9.13 11.90 -5.11
CA LEU A 55 -10.40 12.43 -5.60
C LEU A 55 -11.13 11.42 -6.50
N LEU A 56 -10.42 10.72 -7.37
CA LEU A 56 -10.98 9.63 -8.20
C LEU A 56 -11.49 8.47 -7.32
N ALA A 57 -10.73 8.06 -6.32
CA ALA A 57 -11.14 7.05 -5.34
C ALA A 57 -12.39 7.50 -4.57
N TRP A 58 -12.44 8.74 -4.11
CA TRP A 58 -13.61 9.28 -3.42
C TRP A 58 -14.84 9.38 -4.34
N ALA A 59 -14.67 9.88 -5.56
CA ALA A 59 -15.75 10.05 -6.53
C ALA A 59 -16.34 8.70 -6.95
N SER A 60 -15.49 7.72 -7.29
CA SER A 60 -15.93 6.38 -7.69
C SER A 60 -16.62 5.62 -6.55
N THR A 61 -16.27 5.91 -5.28
CA THR A 61 -16.87 5.26 -4.11
C THR A 61 -18.14 5.97 -3.59
N ARG A 62 -18.65 7.02 -4.25
CA ARG A 62 -19.88 7.72 -3.80
C ARG A 62 -21.09 6.81 -3.64
N ARG A 63 -21.23 5.80 -4.50
CA ARG A 63 -22.32 4.81 -4.46
C ARG A 63 -21.94 3.50 -3.77
N ALA A 64 -20.71 3.38 -3.28
CA ALA A 64 -20.26 2.19 -2.58
C ALA A 64 -20.85 2.13 -1.17
N ILE A 65 -21.34 0.94 -0.80
CA ILE A 65 -21.84 0.67 0.55
C ILE A 65 -20.73 -0.07 1.29
N PRO A 66 -20.14 0.52 2.36
CA PRO A 66 -19.08 -0.12 3.09
C PRO A 66 -19.56 -1.43 3.72
N LEU A 67 -18.73 -2.46 3.65
CA LEU A 67 -19.00 -3.71 4.33
C LEU A 67 -18.93 -3.52 5.85
N SER A 68 -19.75 -4.28 6.58
CA SER A 68 -19.69 -4.28 8.04
C SER A 68 -18.45 -5.03 8.52
N ILE A 69 -17.66 -4.33 9.36
CA ILE A 69 -16.53 -4.88 10.09
C ILE A 69 -16.68 -4.48 11.56
N SER A 70 -16.32 -5.35 12.49
CA SER A 70 -16.37 -5.04 13.92
C SER A 70 -14.97 -4.82 14.44
N VAL A 71 -14.64 -3.57 14.77
CA VAL A 71 -13.38 -3.20 15.42
C VAL A 71 -13.70 -2.35 16.64
N LYS A 72 -13.24 -2.81 17.81
CA LYS A 72 -13.44 -2.11 19.07
C LYS A 72 -12.20 -1.29 19.40
N PRO A 73 -12.33 -0.01 19.79
CA PRO A 73 -11.20 0.74 20.30
C PRO A 73 -10.70 0.08 21.60
N ASN A 74 -9.49 -0.47 21.57
CA ASN A 74 -8.87 -1.12 22.72
C ASN A 74 -7.38 -0.75 22.77
N LYS A 75 -6.94 -0.23 23.93
CA LYS A 75 -5.55 0.20 24.15
C LYS A 75 -4.56 -0.96 23.99
N SER A 76 -4.85 -2.15 24.51
CA SER A 76 -3.98 -3.32 24.40
C SER A 76 -3.78 -3.74 22.94
N GLN A 77 -4.83 -3.65 22.12
CA GLN A 77 -4.73 -3.94 20.69
C GLN A 77 -3.84 -2.93 19.97
N LEU A 78 -3.95 -1.65 20.32
CA LEU A 78 -3.12 -0.60 19.74
C LEU A 78 -1.65 -0.76 20.15
N ILE A 79 -1.37 -1.12 21.41
CA ILE A 79 -0.02 -1.41 21.89
C ILE A 79 0.57 -2.59 21.13
N VAL A 80 -0.17 -3.69 20.99
CA VAL A 80 0.29 -4.85 20.21
C VAL A 80 0.50 -4.49 18.75
N LEU A 81 -0.38 -3.69 18.14
CA LEU A 81 -0.19 -3.20 16.77
C LEU A 81 1.09 -2.39 16.61
N ILE A 82 1.31 -1.41 17.49
CA ILE A 82 2.50 -0.55 17.44
C ILE A 82 3.76 -1.37 17.68
N GLY A 83 3.75 -2.26 18.68
CA GLY A 83 4.86 -3.18 18.93
C GLY A 83 5.16 -4.06 17.71
N TYR A 84 4.12 -4.55 17.03
CA TYR A 84 4.28 -5.33 15.81
C TYR A 84 4.87 -4.51 14.65
N ILE A 85 4.44 -3.26 14.48
CA ILE A 85 5.01 -2.35 13.48
C ILE A 85 6.50 -2.12 13.77
N VAL A 86 6.90 -1.95 15.03
CA VAL A 86 8.31 -1.80 15.40
C VAL A 86 9.12 -3.05 15.06
N VAL A 87 8.62 -4.23 15.44
CA VAL A 87 9.26 -5.52 15.09
C VAL A 87 9.36 -5.69 13.58
N LEU A 88 8.32 -5.32 12.84
CA LEU A 88 8.31 -5.36 11.39
C LEU A 88 9.36 -4.42 10.79
N SER A 89 9.48 -3.18 11.29
CA SER A 89 10.49 -2.23 10.84
C SER A 89 11.91 -2.77 11.06
N ILE A 90 12.16 -3.42 12.21
CA ILE A 90 13.45 -4.09 12.49
C ILE A 90 13.67 -5.25 11.51
N TYR A 91 12.64 -6.07 11.27
CA TYR A 91 12.70 -7.14 10.29
C TYR A 91 13.06 -6.61 8.88
N LEU A 92 12.51 -5.48 8.45
CA LEU A 92 12.77 -4.90 7.13
C LEU A 92 14.20 -4.34 6.94
N VAL A 93 14.97 -4.15 8.03
CA VAL A 93 16.39 -3.75 7.96
C VAL A 93 17.26 -4.86 7.38
N GLY A 94 17.08 -6.10 7.83
CA GLY A 94 17.94 -7.22 7.41
C GLY A 94 17.40 -8.63 7.66
N GLY A 95 16.19 -8.75 8.20
CA GLY A 95 15.54 -10.02 8.49
C GLY A 95 15.37 -10.93 7.26
N PRO A 96 14.89 -10.44 6.10
CA PRO A 96 14.82 -11.25 4.89
C PRO A 96 16.16 -11.84 4.47
N GLN A 97 17.25 -11.07 4.54
CA GLN A 97 18.60 -11.47 4.18
C GLN A 97 19.17 -12.46 5.20
N TRP A 98 18.91 -12.23 6.49
CA TRP A 98 19.27 -13.17 7.54
C TRP A 98 18.62 -14.53 7.31
N ILE A 99 17.33 -14.57 6.92
CA ILE A 99 16.67 -15.84 6.56
C ILE A 99 17.35 -16.47 5.33
N ASP A 100 17.63 -15.69 4.29
CA ASP A 100 18.23 -16.22 3.05
C ASP A 100 19.61 -16.85 3.29
N GLN A 101 20.41 -16.32 4.23
CA GLN A 101 21.71 -16.88 4.60
C GLN A 101 21.63 -18.27 5.28
N HIS A 102 20.47 -18.65 5.81
CA HIS A 102 20.25 -19.93 6.48
C HIS A 102 19.51 -20.94 5.60
N LEU A 103 19.16 -20.57 4.36
CA LEU A 103 18.52 -21.45 3.40
C LEU A 103 19.57 -22.10 2.48
N PRO A 104 19.29 -23.28 1.90
CA PRO A 104 20.20 -23.90 0.95
C PRO A 104 20.51 -22.96 -0.22
N SER A 105 21.79 -22.82 -0.59
CA SER A 105 22.22 -21.93 -1.70
C SER A 105 21.49 -22.27 -3.01
N SER A 106 21.28 -23.56 -3.28
CA SER A 106 20.53 -24.05 -4.45
C SER A 106 19.10 -23.48 -4.53
N TRP A 107 18.50 -23.08 -3.41
CA TRP A 107 17.19 -22.44 -3.38
C TRP A 107 17.26 -20.95 -3.67
N ILE A 108 18.32 -20.27 -3.21
CA ILE A 108 18.49 -18.82 -3.39
C ILE A 108 19.01 -18.50 -4.80
N ASP A 109 19.82 -19.38 -5.38
CA ASP A 109 20.39 -19.20 -6.71
C ASP A 109 19.32 -19.31 -7.82
N SER A 110 18.30 -20.14 -7.62
CA SER A 110 17.14 -20.24 -8.52
C SER A 110 16.24 -19.02 -8.37
N ALA A 111 16.09 -18.23 -9.44
CA ALA A 111 15.20 -17.07 -9.48
C ALA A 111 13.77 -17.43 -9.07
N ARG A 112 13.20 -18.51 -9.62
CA ARG A 112 11.83 -18.96 -9.30
C ARG A 112 11.67 -19.34 -7.84
N THR A 113 12.63 -20.09 -7.30
CA THR A 113 12.58 -20.55 -5.91
C THR A 113 12.72 -19.36 -4.95
N ARG A 114 13.63 -18.43 -5.23
CA ARG A 114 13.79 -17.17 -4.50
C ARG A 114 12.54 -16.29 -4.52
N PHE A 115 11.83 -16.22 -5.65
CA PHE A 115 10.53 -15.52 -5.75
C PHE A 115 9.49 -16.15 -4.80
N LEU A 116 9.37 -17.48 -4.80
CA LEU A 116 8.44 -18.20 -3.92
C LEU A 116 8.79 -18.05 -2.44
N ILE A 117 10.08 -18.13 -2.09
CA ILE A 117 10.56 -17.90 -0.72
C ILE A 117 10.27 -16.47 -0.27
N THR A 118 10.51 -15.49 -1.13
CA THR A 118 10.21 -14.08 -0.84
C THR A 118 8.73 -13.87 -0.57
N LEU A 119 7.85 -14.43 -1.40
CA LEU A 119 6.42 -14.42 -1.18
C LEU A 119 6.04 -15.09 0.15
N ALA A 120 6.61 -16.26 0.45
CA ALA A 120 6.33 -16.98 1.70
C ALA A 120 6.72 -16.15 2.93
N LYS A 121 7.92 -15.55 2.93
CA LYS A 121 8.38 -14.64 3.99
C LYS A 121 7.42 -13.47 4.18
N LYS A 122 7.01 -12.81 3.08
CA LYS A 122 6.03 -11.72 3.10
C LYS A 122 4.68 -12.15 3.67
N LEU A 123 4.12 -13.27 3.22
CA LEU A 123 2.84 -13.80 3.70
C LEU A 123 2.89 -14.14 5.20
N VAL A 124 3.97 -14.76 5.68
CA VAL A 124 4.12 -15.09 7.09
C VAL A 124 4.12 -13.83 7.95
N VAL A 125 4.95 -12.84 7.58
CA VAL A 125 5.20 -11.65 8.40
C VAL A 125 4.08 -10.60 8.26
N PHE A 126 3.53 -10.37 7.08
CA PHE A 126 2.50 -9.33 6.91
C PHE A 126 1.08 -9.84 7.09
N VAL A 127 0.85 -11.15 6.94
CA VAL A 127 -0.50 -11.73 6.96
C VAL A 127 -0.66 -12.74 8.11
N ALA A 128 0.09 -13.84 8.10
CA ALA A 128 -0.20 -14.98 8.97
C ALA A 128 0.00 -14.64 10.47
N ILE A 129 1.17 -14.14 10.85
CA ILE A 129 1.48 -13.76 12.24
C ILE A 129 0.49 -12.69 12.76
N PRO A 130 0.29 -11.54 12.09
CA PRO A 130 -0.64 -10.53 12.60
C PRO A 130 -2.09 -11.05 12.60
N PHE A 131 -2.49 -11.85 11.62
CA PHE A 131 -3.81 -12.49 11.63
C PHE A 131 -3.98 -13.37 12.87
N VAL A 132 -3.03 -14.27 13.16
CA VAL A 132 -3.06 -15.17 14.32
C VAL A 132 -3.12 -14.37 15.63
N ILE A 133 -2.25 -13.37 15.80
CA ILE A 133 -2.23 -12.50 17.00
C ILE A 133 -3.61 -11.86 17.21
N PHE A 134 -4.20 -11.26 16.17
CA PHE A 134 -5.47 -10.55 16.32
C PHE A 134 -6.68 -11.49 16.38
N ARG A 135 -6.62 -12.64 15.72
CA ARG A 135 -7.66 -13.68 15.75
C ARG A 135 -7.80 -14.32 17.12
N TYR A 136 -6.68 -14.71 17.72
CA TYR A 136 -6.67 -15.48 18.97
C TYR A 136 -6.45 -14.60 20.19
N GLY A 137 -5.63 -13.54 20.10
CA GLY A 137 -5.42 -12.60 21.19
C GLY A 137 -6.58 -11.63 21.41
N PHE A 138 -7.36 -11.32 20.37
CA PHE A 138 -8.42 -10.31 20.45
C PHE A 138 -9.77 -10.74 19.87
N GLY A 139 -9.90 -11.99 19.40
CA GLY A 139 -11.18 -12.57 18.97
C GLY A 139 -11.69 -12.09 17.60
N TYR A 140 -10.84 -11.44 16.78
CA TYR A 140 -11.24 -10.94 15.46
C TYR A 140 -11.52 -12.07 14.47
N LYS A 141 -12.59 -11.97 13.68
CA LYS A 141 -12.92 -12.94 12.63
C LYS A 141 -12.36 -12.49 11.28
N LEU A 142 -12.27 -13.40 10.30
CA LEU A 142 -11.86 -13.08 8.92
C LEU A 142 -12.59 -11.87 8.32
N ARG A 143 -13.90 -11.75 8.59
CA ARG A 143 -14.72 -10.62 8.14
C ARG A 143 -14.24 -9.27 8.68
N ASP A 144 -13.62 -9.23 9.86
CA ASP A 144 -13.13 -8.00 10.50
C ASP A 144 -11.82 -7.51 9.86
N PHE A 145 -11.31 -8.26 8.89
CA PHE A 145 -10.23 -7.90 7.97
C PHE A 145 -10.74 -7.66 6.54
N GLY A 146 -12.06 -7.55 6.34
CA GLY A 146 -12.66 -7.35 5.02
C GLY A 146 -12.74 -8.62 4.16
N ILE A 147 -12.40 -9.79 4.70
CA ILE A 147 -12.47 -11.08 4.02
C ILE A 147 -13.81 -11.74 4.33
N GLN A 148 -14.78 -11.56 3.43
CA GLN A 148 -16.12 -12.15 3.57
C GLN A 148 -16.81 -12.39 2.23
N ARG A 149 -17.72 -13.37 2.18
CA ARG A 149 -18.52 -13.70 0.97
C ARG A 149 -19.32 -12.49 0.44
N GLN A 150 -19.78 -11.63 1.36
CA GLN A 150 -20.46 -10.39 1.00
C GLN A 150 -19.54 -9.44 0.21
N GLY A 151 -18.23 -9.47 0.45
CA GLY A 151 -17.26 -8.67 -0.30
C GLY A 151 -17.18 -9.06 -1.77
N VAL A 152 -17.22 -10.36 -2.09
CA VAL A 152 -17.27 -10.83 -3.49
C VAL A 152 -18.59 -10.42 -4.16
N ARG A 153 -19.71 -10.48 -3.44
CA ARG A 153 -21.01 -10.02 -3.96
C ARG A 153 -21.05 -8.50 -4.17
N ALA A 154 -20.51 -7.73 -3.22
CA ALA A 154 -20.41 -6.28 -3.31
C ALA A 154 -19.46 -5.86 -4.44
N LEU A 155 -18.40 -6.63 -4.69
CA LEU A 155 -17.52 -6.46 -5.83
C LEU A 155 -18.33 -6.46 -7.12
N ARG A 156 -19.09 -7.53 -7.42
CA ARG A 156 -19.90 -7.60 -8.64
C ARG A 156 -20.99 -6.52 -8.79
N ARG A 157 -21.31 -5.78 -7.71
CA ARG A 157 -22.37 -4.76 -7.70
C ARG A 157 -21.76 -3.36 -7.62
N SER A 158 -21.57 -2.86 -6.40
CA SER A 158 -21.21 -1.47 -6.14
C SER A 158 -19.71 -1.20 -6.13
N HIS A 159 -18.84 -2.21 -5.98
CA HIS A 159 -17.40 -1.97 -5.86
C HIS A 159 -16.61 -2.26 -7.15
N LEU A 160 -17.14 -3.01 -8.11
CA LEU A 160 -16.50 -3.22 -9.41
C LEU A 160 -16.26 -1.89 -10.15
N PRO A 161 -17.19 -0.92 -10.18
CA PRO A 161 -16.91 0.38 -10.78
C PRO A 161 -15.72 1.09 -10.13
N VAL A 162 -15.54 0.95 -8.81
CA VAL A 162 -14.37 1.51 -8.09
C VAL A 162 -13.08 0.86 -8.58
N VAL A 163 -13.07 -0.48 -8.67
CA VAL A 163 -11.90 -1.23 -9.16
C VAL A 163 -11.57 -0.85 -10.61
N LEU A 164 -12.56 -0.77 -11.49
CA LEU A 164 -12.35 -0.44 -12.89
C LEU A 164 -11.85 1.00 -13.08
N VAL A 165 -12.44 1.98 -12.36
CA VAL A 165 -12.04 3.38 -12.47
C VAL A 165 -10.66 3.61 -11.87
N VAL A 166 -10.43 3.17 -10.63
CA VAL A 166 -9.16 3.44 -9.94
C VAL A 166 -8.03 2.57 -10.51
N GLY A 167 -8.27 1.27 -10.68
CA GLY A 167 -7.28 0.36 -11.29
C GLY A 167 -6.98 0.71 -12.74
N GLY A 168 -8.01 1.08 -13.52
CA GLY A 168 -7.83 1.58 -14.89
C GLY A 168 -7.01 2.87 -14.95
N ALA A 169 -7.27 3.82 -14.02
CA ALA A 169 -6.47 5.04 -13.91
C ALA A 169 -5.00 4.74 -13.57
N PHE A 170 -4.73 3.78 -12.69
CA PHE A 170 -3.37 3.33 -12.41
C PHE A 170 -2.69 2.74 -13.64
N LEU A 171 -3.38 1.89 -14.41
CA LEU A 171 -2.82 1.30 -15.63
C LEU A 171 -2.55 2.36 -16.70
N ILE A 172 -3.47 3.33 -16.87
CA ILE A 172 -3.28 4.46 -17.77
C ILE A 172 -2.07 5.30 -17.34
N PHE A 173 -1.97 5.63 -16.05
CA PHE A 173 -0.84 6.35 -15.51
C PHE A 173 0.48 5.60 -15.76
N GLN A 174 0.54 4.31 -15.45
CA GLN A 174 1.73 3.50 -15.68
C GLN A 174 2.11 3.43 -17.17
N TYR A 175 1.11 3.26 -18.04
CA TYR A 175 1.34 3.11 -19.47
C TYR A 175 1.72 4.42 -20.17
N PHE A 176 1.22 5.57 -19.74
CA PHE A 176 1.43 6.83 -20.46
C PHE A 176 2.28 7.85 -19.72
N LEU A 177 2.23 7.87 -18.40
CA LEU A 177 2.75 8.97 -17.56
C LEU A 177 3.90 8.55 -16.65
N SER A 178 4.16 7.24 -16.53
CA SER A 178 5.29 6.71 -15.76
C SER A 178 6.24 5.87 -16.61
N GLY A 179 7.40 5.55 -16.03
CA GLY A 179 8.38 4.64 -16.62
C GLY A 179 7.91 3.19 -16.68
N GLY A 180 6.90 2.79 -15.89
CA GLY A 180 6.44 1.41 -15.77
C GLY A 180 5.95 0.78 -17.09
N GLY A 181 5.39 1.58 -17.98
CA GLY A 181 4.93 1.13 -19.30
C GLY A 181 5.98 1.18 -20.42
N ALA A 182 7.21 1.65 -20.15
CA ALA A 182 8.19 1.91 -21.22
C ALA A 182 8.48 0.69 -22.10
N SER A 183 8.72 -0.48 -21.48
CA SER A 183 8.99 -1.72 -22.21
C SER A 183 7.82 -2.20 -23.07
N PHE A 184 6.57 -1.90 -22.67
CA PHE A 184 5.39 -2.20 -23.47
C PHE A 184 5.32 -1.31 -24.71
N ARG A 185 5.53 0.01 -24.54
CA ARG A 185 5.51 0.99 -25.64
C ARG A 185 6.62 0.74 -26.66
N GLN A 186 7.74 0.19 -26.21
CA GLN A 186 8.90 -0.17 -27.04
C GLN A 186 8.76 -1.54 -27.72
N GLY A 187 7.68 -2.30 -27.45
CA GLY A 187 7.44 -3.60 -28.08
C GLY A 187 8.40 -4.70 -27.64
N HIS A 188 8.96 -4.62 -26.42
CA HIS A 188 9.93 -5.60 -25.91
C HIS A 188 9.33 -6.99 -25.61
N PHE A 189 8.00 -7.13 -25.63
CA PHE A 189 7.32 -8.38 -25.31
C PHE A 189 6.61 -8.97 -26.52
N ASN A 190 6.76 -10.27 -26.71
CA ASN A 190 6.06 -10.99 -27.77
C ASN A 190 4.59 -11.30 -27.38
N ARG A 191 3.78 -11.74 -28.35
CA ARG A 191 2.35 -12.03 -28.14
C ARG A 191 2.09 -13.08 -27.07
N TYR A 192 2.92 -14.12 -26.98
CA TYR A 192 2.78 -15.18 -25.99
C TYR A 192 3.02 -14.65 -24.57
N GLN A 193 4.09 -13.87 -24.38
CA GLN A 193 4.38 -13.20 -23.13
C GLN A 193 3.22 -12.30 -22.70
N LEU A 194 2.66 -11.51 -23.62
CA LEU A 194 1.54 -10.62 -23.28
C LEU A 194 0.26 -11.39 -22.92
N VAL A 195 -0.16 -12.37 -23.74
CA VAL A 195 -1.44 -13.07 -23.55
C VAL A 195 -1.42 -13.96 -22.31
N LEU A 196 -0.32 -14.69 -22.07
CA LEU A 196 -0.22 -15.60 -20.94
C LEU A 196 0.37 -14.90 -19.70
N GLY A 197 1.41 -14.10 -19.90
CA GLY A 197 2.15 -13.47 -18.80
C GLY A 197 1.34 -12.40 -18.08
N LEU A 198 0.56 -11.56 -18.77
CA LEU A 198 -0.19 -10.48 -18.08
C LEU A 198 -1.21 -11.04 -17.07
N PRO A 199 -2.07 -12.03 -17.43
CA PRO A 199 -2.97 -12.63 -16.45
C PRO A 199 -2.23 -13.30 -15.28
N LEU A 200 -1.15 -14.05 -15.57
CA LEU A 200 -0.38 -14.75 -14.52
C LEU A 200 0.35 -13.77 -13.59
N CYS A 201 0.95 -12.71 -14.14
CA CYS A 201 1.58 -11.64 -13.39
C CYS A 201 0.55 -10.89 -12.52
N PHE A 202 -0.64 -10.61 -13.06
CA PHE A 202 -1.71 -9.98 -12.29
C PHE A 202 -2.18 -10.87 -11.12
N ILE A 203 -2.38 -12.17 -11.35
CA ILE A 203 -2.74 -13.13 -10.28
C ILE A 203 -1.63 -13.20 -9.23
N TRP A 204 -0.37 -13.20 -9.66
CA TRP A 204 0.77 -13.17 -8.76
C TRP A 204 0.77 -11.91 -7.90
N LEU A 205 0.68 -10.72 -8.50
CA LEU A 205 0.67 -9.43 -7.80
C LEU A 205 -0.55 -9.25 -6.90
N PHE A 206 -1.70 -9.82 -7.26
CA PHE A 206 -2.89 -9.86 -6.42
C PHE A 206 -2.61 -10.54 -5.07
N ILE A 207 -1.72 -11.51 -5.03
CA ILE A 207 -1.28 -12.18 -3.80
C ILE A 207 -0.07 -11.45 -3.21
N GLU A 208 0.99 -11.26 -3.99
CA GLU A 208 2.29 -10.79 -3.49
C GLU A 208 2.24 -9.38 -2.91
N ALA A 209 1.60 -8.45 -3.61
CA ALA A 209 1.49 -7.07 -3.18
C ALA A 209 0.08 -6.82 -2.62
N GLY A 210 -0.95 -7.18 -3.40
CA GLY A 210 -2.35 -7.00 -3.05
C GLY A 210 -2.72 -7.61 -1.71
N LEU A 211 -2.53 -8.92 -1.51
CA LEU A 211 -2.90 -9.54 -0.22
C LEU A 211 -1.99 -9.08 0.91
N VAL A 212 -0.67 -9.20 0.72
CA VAL A 212 0.34 -8.94 1.75
C VAL A 212 0.22 -7.53 2.29
N GLU A 213 0.24 -6.53 1.41
CA GLU A 213 0.30 -5.13 1.82
C GLU A 213 -1.08 -4.61 2.21
N GLU A 214 -2.13 -4.91 1.44
CA GLU A 214 -3.46 -4.37 1.77
C GLU A 214 -4.06 -5.03 3.01
N PHE A 215 -3.75 -6.30 3.28
CA PHE A 215 -4.14 -6.91 4.56
C PHE A 215 -3.49 -6.18 5.73
N PHE A 216 -2.17 -5.99 5.67
CA PHE A 216 -1.44 -5.38 6.77
C PHE A 216 -1.79 -3.90 6.93
N PHE A 217 -1.62 -3.10 5.89
CA PHE A 217 -1.77 -1.66 5.98
C PHE A 217 -3.24 -1.23 6.04
N ARG A 218 -4.15 -1.81 5.25
CA ARG A 218 -5.57 -1.39 5.24
C ARG A 218 -6.40 -2.15 6.27
N ALA A 219 -6.44 -3.47 6.14
CA ALA A 219 -7.33 -4.26 6.99
C ALA A 219 -6.91 -4.18 8.47
N LEU A 220 -5.61 -4.20 8.76
CA LEU A 220 -5.11 -4.11 10.13
C LEU A 220 -4.75 -2.68 10.57
N VAL A 221 -3.71 -2.06 10.02
CA VAL A 221 -3.16 -0.78 10.53
C VAL A 221 -4.19 0.36 10.45
N GLN A 222 -4.68 0.69 9.25
CA GLN A 222 -5.62 1.80 9.04
C GLN A 222 -6.86 1.65 9.90
N THR A 223 -7.47 0.45 9.91
CA THR A 223 -8.73 0.22 10.61
C THR A 223 -8.58 0.41 12.12
N ARG A 224 -7.44 0.01 12.69
CA ARG A 224 -7.21 0.09 14.14
C ARG A 224 -6.88 1.51 14.58
N PHE A 225 -6.11 2.26 13.79
CA PHE A 225 -5.93 3.69 14.03
C PHE A 225 -7.23 4.47 13.82
N ALA A 226 -8.03 4.14 12.80
CA ALA A 226 -9.35 4.76 12.61
C ALA A 226 -10.26 4.54 13.82
N ALA A 227 -10.29 3.33 14.37
CA ALA A 227 -11.05 3.02 15.58
C ALA A 227 -10.49 3.76 16.82
N ALA A 228 -9.17 3.77 17.00
CA ALA A 228 -8.51 4.41 18.14
C ALA A 228 -8.75 5.94 18.17
N PHE A 229 -8.63 6.60 17.02
CA PHE A 229 -8.86 8.04 16.88
C PHE A 229 -10.31 8.41 16.59
N LYS A 230 -11.20 7.41 16.46
CA LYS A 230 -12.61 7.59 16.07
C LYS A 230 -12.75 8.43 14.78
N SER A 231 -11.84 8.24 13.83
CA SER A 231 -11.73 9.05 12.61
C SER A 231 -11.08 8.26 11.48
N GLU A 232 -11.86 7.98 10.42
CA GLU A 232 -11.36 7.31 9.20
C GLU A 232 -10.22 8.12 8.55
N LEU A 233 -10.33 9.45 8.56
CA LEU A 233 -9.29 10.34 8.02
C LEU A 233 -7.97 10.20 8.79
N SER A 234 -8.03 10.15 10.12
CA SER A 234 -6.84 9.93 10.94
C SER A 234 -6.23 8.54 10.69
N GLY A 235 -7.08 7.52 10.50
CA GLY A 235 -6.63 6.20 10.09
C GLY A 235 -5.91 6.21 8.74
N ILE A 236 -6.46 6.90 7.73
CA ILE A 236 -5.85 7.04 6.40
C ILE A 236 -4.48 7.71 6.50
N VAL A 237 -4.38 8.85 7.19
CA VAL A 237 -3.12 9.60 7.33
C VAL A 237 -2.06 8.75 8.06
N MET A 238 -2.40 8.15 9.20
CA MET A 238 -1.44 7.34 9.96
C MET A 238 -0.96 6.13 9.19
N MET A 239 -1.88 5.39 8.55
CA MET A 239 -1.48 4.25 7.72
C MET A 239 -0.58 4.71 6.56
N SER A 240 -0.93 5.81 5.88
CA SER A 240 -0.17 6.30 4.73
C SER A 240 1.26 6.66 5.12
N LEU A 241 1.44 7.33 6.27
CA LEU A 241 2.75 7.63 6.84
C LEU A 241 3.51 6.34 7.20
N ILE A 242 2.87 5.38 7.88
CA ILE A 242 3.50 4.11 8.26
C ILE A 242 3.90 3.30 7.03
N PHE A 243 3.07 3.28 6.00
CA PHE A 243 3.36 2.64 4.72
C PHE A 243 4.59 3.24 4.05
N GLY A 244 4.64 4.57 3.92
CA GLY A 244 5.82 5.24 3.38
C GLY A 244 7.08 4.93 4.19
N LEU A 245 7.01 5.06 5.52
CA LEU A 245 8.14 4.81 6.41
C LEU A 245 8.61 3.35 6.42
N ALA A 246 7.74 2.39 6.11
CA ALA A 246 8.14 0.97 5.99
C ALA A 246 9.16 0.74 4.87
N HIS A 247 9.30 1.68 3.93
CA HIS A 247 10.28 1.59 2.84
C HIS A 247 11.65 2.20 3.21
N ALA A 248 11.73 3.05 4.24
CA ALA A 248 12.97 3.71 4.64
C ALA A 248 14.13 2.74 4.91
N PRO A 249 13.94 1.58 5.58
CA PRO A 249 15.01 0.61 5.75
C PRO A 249 15.62 0.12 4.43
N GLY A 250 14.82 0.00 3.37
CA GLY A 250 15.32 -0.38 2.04
C GLY A 250 16.25 0.67 1.44
N PHE A 251 15.93 1.95 1.61
CA PHE A 251 16.78 3.05 1.15
C PHE A 251 18.08 3.15 1.95
N ILE A 252 18.01 2.95 3.27
CA ILE A 252 19.15 3.14 4.17
C ILE A 252 20.12 1.96 4.10
N PHE A 253 19.61 0.72 4.08
CA PHE A 253 20.42 -0.49 4.29
C PHE A 253 20.54 -1.39 3.06
N ARG A 254 19.75 -1.15 2.00
CA ARG A 254 19.65 -2.06 0.84
C ARG A 254 19.83 -1.35 -0.51
N HIS A 255 20.43 -0.16 -0.51
CA HIS A 255 20.76 0.64 -1.69
C HIS A 255 19.59 0.96 -2.62
N ALA A 256 18.34 0.88 -2.14
CA ALA A 256 17.17 1.16 -2.97
C ALA A 256 17.09 2.62 -3.45
N GLY A 257 17.91 3.52 -2.88
CA GLY A 257 17.92 4.93 -3.23
C GLY A 257 18.50 5.23 -4.62
N GLU A 258 19.28 4.32 -5.21
CA GLU A 258 19.88 4.52 -6.54
C GLU A 258 18.82 4.68 -7.62
N VAL A 259 17.77 3.86 -7.55
CA VAL A 259 16.68 3.80 -8.53
C VAL A 259 15.74 5.00 -8.41
N GLU A 260 15.72 5.65 -7.24
CA GLU A 260 14.79 6.72 -6.88
C GLU A 260 15.44 8.13 -6.88
N GLY A 261 16.68 8.25 -7.38
CA GLY A 261 17.41 9.52 -7.40
C GLY A 261 17.92 9.99 -6.03
N LEU A 262 17.85 9.13 -5.01
CA LEU A 262 18.42 9.36 -3.69
C LEU A 262 19.89 8.93 -3.58
N GLY A 263 20.43 8.27 -4.61
CA GLY A 263 21.80 7.72 -4.57
C GLY A 263 21.91 6.47 -3.71
N ALA A 264 23.10 5.85 -3.71
CA ALA A 264 23.33 4.52 -3.14
C ALA A 264 23.16 4.43 -1.63
N ASN A 265 23.52 5.51 -0.92
CA ASN A 265 23.58 5.56 0.54
C ASN A 265 23.04 6.90 1.01
N PRO A 266 21.72 7.16 0.86
CA PRO A 266 21.12 8.38 1.39
C PRO A 266 21.25 8.40 2.91
N SER A 267 21.32 9.59 3.50
CA SER A 267 21.23 9.71 4.94
C SER A 267 19.87 9.19 5.43
N ALA A 268 19.80 8.73 6.69
CA ALA A 268 18.53 8.28 7.27
C ALA A 268 17.45 9.39 7.23
N LEU A 269 17.87 10.65 7.40
CA LEU A 269 16.97 11.80 7.32
C LEU A 269 16.41 11.98 5.90
N ASP A 270 17.26 11.90 4.86
CA ASP A 270 16.83 12.00 3.46
C ASP A 270 15.88 10.86 3.08
N ALA A 271 16.21 9.62 3.49
CA ALA A 271 15.37 8.46 3.22
C ALA A 271 13.98 8.59 3.87
N VAL A 272 13.93 9.02 5.14
CA VAL A 272 12.66 9.27 5.84
C VAL A 272 11.88 10.41 5.21
N ALA A 273 12.54 11.52 4.88
CA ALA A 273 11.89 12.66 4.26
C ALA A 273 11.30 12.27 2.88
N TYR A 274 12.04 11.53 2.08
CA TYR A 274 11.57 11.01 0.80
C TYR A 274 10.39 10.05 0.96
N CYS A 275 10.45 9.14 1.93
CA CYS A 275 9.33 8.24 2.23
C CYS A 275 8.04 9.00 2.57
N ILE A 276 8.14 10.12 3.31
CA ILE A 276 6.98 10.95 3.65
C ILE A 276 6.47 11.70 2.42
N VAL A 277 7.36 12.27 1.61
CA VAL A 277 6.99 13.13 0.48
C VAL A 277 6.46 12.32 -0.71
N VAL A 278 7.12 11.20 -1.04
CA VAL A 278 6.86 10.46 -2.28
C VAL A 278 6.03 9.20 -2.03
N LEU A 279 6.39 8.40 -1.02
CA LEU A 279 5.76 7.09 -0.83
C LEU A 279 4.50 7.14 0.02
N ALA A 280 4.44 7.98 1.05
CA ALA A 280 3.27 8.04 1.92
C ALA A 280 2.04 8.53 1.15
N VAL A 281 2.19 9.47 0.21
CA VAL A 281 1.06 10.03 -0.54
C VAL A 281 0.35 9.00 -1.43
N SER A 282 1.05 7.99 -1.94
CA SER A 282 0.43 6.90 -2.73
C SER A 282 -0.56 6.09 -1.90
N GLY A 283 -0.36 6.03 -0.57
CA GLY A 283 -1.24 5.34 0.36
C GLY A 283 -2.66 5.94 0.47
N LEU A 284 -2.83 7.22 0.13
CA LEU A 284 -4.08 7.96 0.35
C LEU A 284 -5.25 7.40 -0.48
N ALA A 285 -5.03 7.12 -1.76
CA ALA A 285 -6.08 6.64 -2.66
C ALA A 285 -6.63 5.28 -2.20
N PHE A 286 -5.75 4.32 -1.93
CA PHE A 286 -6.10 3.02 -1.36
C PHE A 286 -6.78 3.16 0.01
N GLY A 287 -6.30 4.09 0.84
CA GLY A 287 -6.88 4.36 2.14
C GLY A 287 -8.33 4.85 2.05
N ILE A 288 -8.63 5.71 1.08
CA ILE A 288 -9.99 6.17 0.78
C ILE A 288 -10.86 5.01 0.27
N VAL A 289 -10.37 4.22 -0.69
CA VAL A 289 -11.11 3.05 -1.18
C VAL A 289 -11.43 2.11 -0.02
N TRP A 290 -10.47 1.81 0.84
CA TRP A 290 -10.71 0.99 2.03
C TRP A 290 -11.73 1.63 2.97
N ALA A 291 -11.56 2.88 3.37
CA ALA A 291 -12.48 3.56 4.29
C ALA A 291 -13.94 3.55 3.80
N ARG A 292 -14.12 3.64 2.48
CA ARG A 292 -15.43 3.74 1.82
C ARG A 292 -16.05 2.39 1.46
N THR A 293 -15.27 1.32 1.37
CA THR A 293 -15.76 -0.01 0.93
C THR A 293 -15.59 -1.11 1.97
N LYS A 294 -14.55 -1.03 2.82
CA LYS A 294 -14.08 -2.10 3.73
C LYS A 294 -13.97 -3.47 3.06
N ASN A 295 -13.66 -3.48 1.75
CA ASN A 295 -13.60 -4.68 0.93
C ASN A 295 -12.15 -4.94 0.52
N LEU A 296 -11.52 -5.95 1.12
CA LEU A 296 -10.11 -6.24 0.90
C LEU A 296 -9.86 -6.64 -0.56
N PHE A 297 -10.75 -7.43 -1.16
CA PHE A 297 -10.61 -7.85 -2.56
C PHE A 297 -10.58 -6.66 -3.53
N ALA A 298 -11.35 -5.60 -3.25
CA ALA A 298 -11.37 -4.43 -4.11
C ALA A 298 -10.01 -3.70 -4.11
N VAL A 299 -9.42 -3.48 -2.93
CA VAL A 299 -8.10 -2.84 -2.84
C VAL A 299 -6.98 -3.74 -3.35
N MET A 300 -7.05 -5.06 -3.15
CA MET A 300 -6.09 -6.02 -3.72
C MET A 300 -6.07 -5.97 -5.26
N LEU A 301 -7.24 -5.92 -5.91
CA LEU A 301 -7.33 -5.81 -7.37
C LEU A 301 -6.77 -4.50 -7.89
N ILE A 302 -7.04 -3.39 -7.18
CA ILE A 302 -6.50 -2.08 -7.56
C ILE A 302 -4.99 -2.05 -7.38
N HIS A 303 -4.47 -2.66 -6.31
CA HIS A 303 -3.04 -2.72 -6.02
C HIS A 303 -2.33 -3.52 -7.11
N ALA A 304 -2.83 -4.73 -7.42
CA ALA A 304 -2.30 -5.53 -8.51
C ALA A 304 -2.29 -4.79 -9.85
N ALA A 305 -3.31 -3.97 -10.11
CA ALA A 305 -3.34 -3.11 -11.30
C ALA A 305 -2.28 -2.00 -11.25
N GLY A 306 -2.04 -1.40 -10.08
CA GLY A 306 -0.99 -0.39 -9.82
C GLY A 306 0.43 -0.87 -10.04
N ASP A 307 0.66 -2.17 -9.87
CA ASP A 307 1.99 -2.77 -9.93
C ASP A 307 2.24 -3.57 -11.22
N LEU A 308 1.21 -3.77 -12.04
CA LEU A 308 1.26 -4.72 -13.15
C LEU A 308 2.37 -4.41 -14.16
N LEU A 309 2.41 -3.18 -14.68
CA LEU A 309 3.34 -2.88 -15.78
C LEU A 309 4.80 -2.80 -15.32
N PRO A 310 5.14 -2.11 -14.21
CA PRO A 310 6.50 -2.07 -13.68
C PRO A 310 7.09 -3.46 -13.39
N ASN A 311 6.27 -4.39 -12.90
CA ASN A 311 6.74 -5.71 -12.48
C ASN A 311 6.69 -6.78 -13.58
N PHE A 312 6.07 -6.49 -14.72
CA PHE A 312 5.86 -7.49 -15.78
C PHE A 312 7.18 -8.00 -16.38
N GLY A 313 8.16 -7.12 -16.60
CA GLY A 313 9.45 -7.51 -17.18
C GLY A 313 10.20 -8.54 -16.31
N GLY A 314 10.27 -8.29 -15.00
CA GLY A 314 10.87 -9.23 -14.05
C GLY A 314 10.09 -10.54 -13.93
N PHE A 315 8.75 -10.47 -14.02
CA PHE A 315 7.91 -11.67 -14.06
C PHE A 315 8.21 -12.54 -15.27
N VAL A 316 8.26 -11.95 -16.47
CA VAL A 316 8.59 -12.66 -17.72
C VAL A 316 9.96 -13.33 -17.59
N GLN A 317 11.01 -12.57 -17.23
CA GLN A 317 12.37 -13.12 -17.08
C GLN A 317 12.45 -14.31 -16.10
N THR A 318 11.57 -14.34 -15.10
CA THR A 318 11.57 -15.41 -14.09
C THR A 318 10.77 -16.63 -14.54
N TRP A 319 9.65 -16.44 -15.25
CA TRP A 319 8.64 -17.48 -15.46
C TRP A 319 8.43 -17.90 -16.92
N LEU A 320 8.81 -17.09 -17.90
CA LEU A 320 8.55 -17.30 -19.34
C LEU A 320 9.80 -17.15 -20.20
#